data_AF-A0A7Y3ICN0-F1
#
_entry.id   AF-A0A7Y3ICN0-F1
#
_cell.length_a   1.000
_cell.length_b   1.000
_cell.length_c   1.000
_cell.angle_alpha   90.00
_cell.angle_beta   90.00
_cell.angle_gamma   90.00
#
_symmetry.space_group_name_H-M   'P 1'
#
loop_
_entity.id
_entity.type
_entity.pdbx_description
1 polymer ?
#
loop_
_entity_poly.entity_id
_entity_poly.type
_entity_poly.pdbx_seq_one_letter_code
_entity_poly.pdbx_strand_id
1 'polypeptide(L)'
;MDRCVKLVLTLASGLLLGGPGLNAQDVEGSVATADVLALALEIEAEIESLRWHMGRPPEARPLIQVENVSIRENFNQALNLWRRVNQLGTELVGGGEVPPAIASPRGSEYAPEHVYEVLAGVADRLQEIRAGSAIVASTSIDAEPEEAPAYGSGTPTDVFKSVIQSTRQVNRMLERPPQPGDVYQRVQQAVFYASEILATVGEPRAFPPLPAHQPGMRPGHVYNRLIEVAQRLSIAFDALGLHMLKPPPIGNVIDESIVPGDVLDIATLLLTEIEYLHSRTTDARVPILAEHPGRRWPSDVYRLAGVLDEQTLAIMNRARRDATAFVGSPRP
;
A
#
# COMPACT_ATOMS: atom_id res chain seq x y z
N MET A 1 29.94 -32.99 18.47
CA MET A 1 28.56 -32.71 17.97
C MET A 1 27.82 -31.95 19.08
N ASP A 2 28.28 -30.83 19.65
CA ASP A 2 28.71 -29.51 19.10
C ASP A 2 27.67 -28.95 18.11
N ARG A 3 26.93 -27.84 18.32
CA ARG A 3 27.08 -26.61 19.14
C ARG A 3 25.68 -26.13 19.60
N CYS A 4 25.48 -25.73 20.86
CA CYS A 4 25.60 -24.37 21.45
C CYS A 4 24.65 -23.29 20.86
N VAL A 5 23.53 -23.03 21.54
CA VAL A 5 22.95 -21.68 21.69
C VAL A 5 22.53 -21.51 23.15
N LYS A 6 23.41 -20.87 23.92
CA LYS A 6 23.08 -20.11 25.12
C LYS A 6 23.50 -18.69 24.82
N LEU A 7 22.62 -17.71 24.94
CA LEU A 7 23.04 -16.39 25.39
C LEU A 7 21.94 -15.78 26.27
N VAL A 8 22.37 -15.50 27.50
CA VAL A 8 21.62 -14.90 28.61
C VAL A 8 21.86 -13.40 28.56
N LEU A 9 20.85 -12.63 28.94
CA LEU A 9 20.89 -11.19 29.22
C LEU A 9 22.12 -10.77 30.03
N THR A 10 22.70 -9.63 29.71
CA THR A 10 23.41 -8.81 30.70
C THR A 10 23.15 -7.33 30.41
N LEU A 11 22.48 -6.66 31.35
CA LEU A 11 22.40 -5.21 31.46
C LEU A 11 23.76 -4.65 31.90
N ALA A 12 24.24 -3.62 31.21
CA ALA A 12 25.19 -2.67 31.78
C ALA A 12 24.98 -1.28 31.16
N SER A 13 24.74 -0.31 32.02
CA SER A 13 24.69 1.12 31.71
C SER A 13 26.06 1.64 31.27
N GLY A 14 26.10 2.47 30.24
CA GLY A 14 27.31 3.16 29.80
C GLY A 14 27.03 4.24 28.75
N LEU A 15 26.95 5.48 29.20
CA LEU A 15 26.92 6.70 28.39
C LEU A 15 28.32 6.91 27.76
N LEU A 16 28.40 7.14 26.43
CA LEU A 16 29.32 8.06 25.70
C LEU A 16 29.66 7.57 24.28
N LEU A 17 29.28 8.40 23.30
CA LEU A 17 30.00 8.81 22.08
C LEU A 17 30.75 7.76 21.23
N GLY A 18 30.29 7.60 19.98
CA GLY A 18 31.10 7.07 18.86
C GLY A 18 30.43 5.89 18.16
N GLY A 19 29.47 6.15 17.27
CA GLY A 19 28.85 5.10 16.46
C GLY A 19 29.86 4.45 15.53
N PRO A 20 30.15 3.15 15.65
CA PRO A 20 30.94 2.43 14.67
C PRO A 20 30.07 2.19 13.43
N GLY A 21 30.65 2.40 12.26
CA GLY A 21 30.04 2.03 10.99
C GLY A 21 29.59 0.57 11.03
N LEU A 22 28.35 0.35 10.60
CA LEU A 22 27.79 -0.98 10.37
C LEU A 22 28.70 -1.70 9.37
N ASN A 23 29.54 -2.60 9.89
CA ASN A 23 30.23 -3.58 9.09
C ASN A 23 29.17 -4.52 8.51
N ALA A 24 28.87 -4.35 7.23
CA ALA A 24 28.22 -5.33 6.40
C ALA A 24 29.13 -6.57 6.32
N GLN A 25 28.94 -7.51 7.25
CA GLN A 25 29.44 -8.86 7.10
C GLN A 25 28.27 -9.74 6.63
N ASP A 26 28.32 -10.01 5.33
CA ASP A 26 27.80 -11.15 4.59
C ASP A 26 27.12 -12.25 5.43
N VAL A 27 25.80 -12.12 5.56
CA VAL A 27 24.92 -13.29 5.53
C VAL A 27 24.25 -13.24 4.16
N GLU A 28 24.86 -13.91 3.18
CA GLU A 28 24.32 -14.14 1.84
C GLU A 28 23.10 -15.09 1.93
N GLY A 29 22.00 -14.58 2.50
CA GLY A 29 20.69 -15.21 2.45
C GLY A 29 19.77 -14.31 1.64
N SER A 30 19.44 -14.71 0.40
CA SER A 30 18.36 -14.02 -0.34
C SER A 30 17.07 -14.20 0.44
N VAL A 31 16.36 -13.09 0.66
CA VAL A 31 15.11 -13.08 1.40
C VAL A 31 14.06 -13.80 0.55
N ALA A 32 13.48 -14.87 1.06
CA ALA A 32 12.41 -15.57 0.39
C ALA A 32 11.05 -14.91 0.69
N THR A 33 10.06 -15.13 -0.18
CA THR A 33 8.67 -14.69 0.07
C THR A 33 8.11 -15.22 1.39
N ALA A 34 8.56 -16.41 1.83
CA ALA A 34 8.18 -16.97 3.12
C ALA A 34 8.68 -16.13 4.31
N ASP A 35 9.88 -15.56 4.21
CA ASP A 35 10.43 -14.67 5.25
C ASP A 35 9.64 -13.35 5.32
N VAL A 36 9.25 -12.81 4.16
CA VAL A 36 8.36 -11.63 4.07
C VAL A 36 7.00 -11.92 4.70
N LEU A 37 6.44 -13.11 4.45
CA LEU A 37 5.16 -13.50 5.04
C LEU A 37 5.26 -13.68 6.56
N ALA A 38 6.31 -14.32 7.06
CA ALA A 38 6.53 -14.47 8.49
C ALA A 38 6.56 -13.10 9.19
N LEU A 39 7.33 -12.16 8.65
CA LEU A 39 7.39 -10.80 9.19
C LEU A 39 6.05 -10.05 9.10
N ALA A 40 5.30 -10.21 8.00
CA ALA A 40 3.96 -9.62 7.88
C ALA A 40 2.99 -10.12 8.97
N LEU A 41 3.07 -11.41 9.31
CA LEU A 41 2.22 -12.02 10.34
C LEU A 41 2.66 -11.62 11.76
N GLU A 42 3.96 -11.45 12.01
CA GLU A 42 4.46 -10.85 13.26
C GLU A 42 3.94 -9.42 13.44
N ILE A 43 3.97 -8.61 12.38
CA ILE A 43 3.41 -7.25 12.37
C ILE A 43 1.90 -7.28 12.65
N GLU A 44 1.16 -8.21 12.05
CA GLU A 44 -0.27 -8.38 12.27
C GLU A 44 -0.58 -8.70 13.74
N ALA A 45 0.21 -9.59 14.37
CA ALA A 45 0.09 -9.92 15.78
C ALA A 45 0.40 -8.72 16.70
N GLU A 46 1.44 -7.94 16.39
CA GLU A 46 1.79 -6.74 17.17
C GLU A 46 0.71 -5.64 17.04
N ILE A 47 0.17 -5.44 15.84
CA ILE A 47 -0.96 -4.53 15.61
C ILE A 47 -2.19 -4.98 16.41
N GLU A 48 -2.49 -6.28 16.44
CA GLU A 48 -3.61 -6.83 17.19
C GLU A 48 -3.44 -6.65 18.70
N SER A 49 -2.22 -6.85 19.21
CA SER A 49 -1.86 -6.55 20.60
C SER A 49 -2.10 -5.06 20.92
N LEU A 50 -1.59 -4.16 20.08
CA LEU A 50 -1.76 -2.72 20.27
C LEU A 50 -3.24 -2.32 20.20
N ARG A 51 -4.00 -2.85 19.24
CA ARG A 51 -5.45 -2.64 19.11
C ARG A 51 -6.18 -3.00 20.40
N TRP A 52 -5.90 -4.19 20.96
CA TRP A 52 -6.54 -4.67 22.17
C TRP A 52 -6.31 -3.69 23.33
N HIS A 53 -5.07 -3.25 23.53
CA HIS A 53 -4.72 -2.28 24.58
C HIS A 53 -5.38 -0.90 24.36
N MET A 54 -5.53 -0.48 23.11
CA MET A 54 -6.25 0.76 22.77
C MET A 54 -7.79 0.63 22.92
N GLY A 55 -8.32 -0.56 23.21
CA GLY A 55 -9.76 -0.81 23.29
C GLY A 55 -10.50 -0.61 21.96
N ARG A 56 -9.80 -0.73 20.82
CA ARG A 56 -10.38 -0.54 19.48
C ARG A 56 -11.05 -1.84 19.01
N PRO A 57 -12.16 -1.80 18.26
CA PRO A 57 -12.81 -3.02 17.78
C PRO A 57 -11.94 -3.78 16.77
N PRO A 58 -12.01 -5.13 16.73
CA PRO A 58 -11.27 -5.95 15.77
C PRO A 58 -11.81 -5.78 14.34
N GLU A 59 -10.92 -5.93 13.36
CA GLU A 59 -11.27 -6.03 11.94
C GLU A 59 -11.91 -7.38 11.63
N ALA A 60 -13.24 -7.38 11.55
CA ALA A 60 -14.04 -8.59 11.33
C ALA A 60 -14.41 -8.82 9.86
N ARG A 61 -14.04 -7.91 8.95
CA ARG A 61 -14.36 -8.03 7.54
C ARG A 61 -13.52 -9.15 6.88
N PRO A 62 -14.08 -9.85 5.88
CA PRO A 62 -13.37 -10.92 5.21
C PRO A 62 -12.11 -10.42 4.49
N LEU A 63 -11.15 -11.33 4.34
CA LEU A 63 -9.97 -11.09 3.52
C LEU A 63 -10.37 -10.76 2.09
N ILE A 64 -9.64 -9.83 1.49
CA ILE A 64 -9.86 -9.46 0.10
C ILE A 64 -9.56 -10.64 -0.83
N GLN A 65 -10.45 -10.87 -1.78
CA GLN A 65 -10.26 -11.87 -2.83
C GLN A 65 -9.42 -11.23 -3.93
N VAL A 66 -8.12 -11.54 -3.93
CA VAL A 66 -7.16 -11.15 -4.96
C VAL A 66 -6.32 -12.35 -5.36
N GLU A 67 -5.84 -12.33 -6.60
CA GLU A 67 -5.00 -13.37 -7.18
C GLU A 67 -3.89 -12.75 -8.02
N ASN A 68 -2.82 -13.51 -8.23
CA ASN A 68 -1.67 -13.12 -9.04
C ASN A 68 -1.06 -11.80 -8.58
N VAL A 69 -0.82 -11.65 -7.27
CA VAL A 69 -0.15 -10.45 -6.78
C VAL A 69 1.35 -10.53 -7.11
N SER A 70 1.90 -9.44 -7.61
CA SER A 70 3.33 -9.26 -7.84
C SER A 70 4.05 -8.67 -6.62
N ILE A 71 5.37 -8.83 -6.60
CA ILE A 71 6.22 -8.23 -5.55
C ILE A 71 6.13 -6.70 -5.56
N ARG A 72 5.94 -6.05 -6.72
CA ARG A 72 5.71 -4.59 -6.81
C ARG A 72 4.49 -4.17 -5.99
N GLU A 73 3.40 -4.90 -6.12
CA GLU A 73 2.14 -4.58 -5.44
C GLU A 73 2.27 -4.80 -3.94
N ASN A 74 2.96 -5.86 -3.52
CA ASN A 74 3.33 -6.05 -2.12
C ASN A 74 4.15 -4.90 -1.56
N PHE A 75 5.18 -4.46 -2.29
CA PHE A 75 6.00 -3.31 -1.90
C PHE A 75 5.16 -2.04 -1.73
N ASN A 76 4.27 -1.75 -2.70
CA ASN A 76 3.42 -0.57 -2.65
C ASN A 76 2.41 -0.63 -1.48
N GLN A 77 1.84 -1.80 -1.17
CA GLN A 77 0.96 -1.95 -0.01
C GLN A 77 1.74 -1.90 1.31
N ALA A 78 2.95 -2.45 1.37
CA ALA A 78 3.82 -2.31 2.54
C ALA A 78 4.15 -0.83 2.80
N LEU A 79 4.40 -0.04 1.74
CA LEU A 79 4.59 1.41 1.87
C LEU A 79 3.33 2.13 2.34
N ASN A 80 2.13 1.67 1.95
CA ASN A 80 0.87 2.20 2.48
C ASN A 80 0.78 1.91 3.99
N LEU A 81 1.01 0.66 4.41
CA LEU A 81 1.04 0.27 5.83
C LEU A 81 2.05 1.10 6.63
N TRP A 82 3.27 1.26 6.12
CA TRP A 82 4.32 2.11 6.71
C TRP A 82 3.84 3.53 6.98
N ARG A 83 3.19 4.17 6.01
CA ARG A 83 2.62 5.52 6.19
C ARG A 83 1.53 5.55 7.26
N ARG A 84 0.69 4.52 7.35
CA ARG A 84 -0.38 4.43 8.37
C ARG A 84 0.17 4.22 9.77
N VAL A 85 1.14 3.34 9.92
CA VAL A 85 1.79 3.09 11.22
C VAL A 85 2.55 4.34 11.68
N ASN A 86 3.18 5.07 10.75
CA ASN A 86 3.79 6.37 11.07
C ASN A 86 2.78 7.44 11.51
N GLN A 87 1.62 7.51 10.83
CA GLN A 87 0.52 8.38 11.25
C GLN A 87 0.03 7.99 12.65
N LEU A 88 -0.21 6.70 12.90
CA LEU A 88 -0.62 6.19 14.20
C LEU A 88 0.38 6.56 15.29
N GLY A 89 1.69 6.38 15.04
CA GLY A 89 2.71 6.75 16.02
C GLY A 89 2.77 8.24 16.31
N THR A 90 2.53 9.07 15.29
CA THR A 90 2.40 10.52 15.48
C THR A 90 1.20 10.88 16.36
N GLU A 91 0.06 10.22 16.15
CA GLU A 91 -1.17 10.45 16.93
C GLU A 91 -1.04 9.96 18.38
N LEU A 92 -0.40 8.82 18.62
CA LEU A 92 -0.33 8.20 19.95
C LEU A 92 0.82 8.71 20.83
N VAL A 93 2.00 8.91 20.26
CA VAL A 93 3.21 9.29 21.03
C VAL A 93 3.47 10.78 20.92
N GLY A 94 2.95 11.44 19.88
CA GLY A 94 3.16 12.86 19.60
C GLY A 94 4.56 13.15 19.06
N GLY A 95 4.66 14.07 18.09
CA GLY A 95 5.87 14.87 17.80
C GLY A 95 7.21 14.17 17.58
N GLY A 96 7.24 12.86 17.32
CA GLY A 96 8.47 12.12 17.06
C GLY A 96 9.15 12.56 15.76
N GLU A 97 10.44 12.27 15.64
CA GLU A 97 11.15 12.40 14.37
C GLU A 97 10.39 11.60 13.31
N VAL A 98 10.04 12.27 12.21
CA VAL A 98 9.36 11.60 11.08
C VAL A 98 10.39 10.65 10.48
N PRO A 99 10.15 9.32 10.49
CA PRO A 99 11.12 8.39 9.94
C PRO A 99 11.44 8.74 8.49
N PRO A 100 12.70 8.51 8.05
CA PRO A 100 13.08 8.81 6.69
C PRO A 100 12.17 8.08 5.70
N ALA A 101 11.87 8.75 4.58
CA ALA A 101 11.11 8.12 3.52
C ALA A 101 11.88 6.92 2.96
N ILE A 102 11.21 5.77 2.89
CA ILE A 102 11.78 4.59 2.26
C ILE A 102 11.84 4.84 0.76
N ALA A 103 13.03 4.73 0.19
CA ALA A 103 13.24 4.96 -1.24
C ALA A 103 12.59 3.84 -2.05
N SER A 104 11.89 4.20 -3.12
CA SER A 104 11.48 3.20 -4.11
C SER A 104 12.71 2.63 -4.81
N PRO A 105 12.77 1.30 -5.04
CA PRO A 105 13.82 0.68 -5.84
C PRO A 105 13.98 1.39 -7.19
N ARG A 106 15.22 1.57 -7.62
CA ARG A 106 15.51 2.17 -8.93
C ARG A 106 15.35 1.10 -10.00
N GLY A 107 14.62 1.43 -11.06
CA GLY A 107 14.40 0.52 -12.20
C GLY A 107 13.17 -0.37 -12.02
N SER A 108 13.15 -1.49 -12.73
CA SER A 108 11.96 -2.36 -12.83
C SER A 108 11.96 -3.59 -11.94
N GLU A 109 13.03 -3.81 -11.18
CA GLU A 109 13.24 -5.06 -10.46
C GLU A 109 12.81 -4.91 -9.00
N TYR A 110 11.59 -5.34 -8.72
CA TYR A 110 11.10 -5.52 -7.36
C TYR A 110 11.42 -6.94 -6.90
N ALA A 111 12.11 -7.06 -5.77
CA ALA A 111 12.49 -8.33 -5.15
C ALA A 111 11.90 -8.42 -3.73
N PRO A 112 11.72 -9.63 -3.17
CA PRO A 112 11.17 -9.81 -1.82
C PRO A 112 11.92 -9.01 -0.74
N GLU A 113 13.23 -8.83 -0.90
CA GLU A 113 14.10 -8.02 -0.04
C GLU A 113 13.54 -6.59 0.15
N HIS A 114 13.08 -5.94 -0.92
CA HIS A 114 12.53 -4.60 -0.83
C HIS A 114 11.22 -4.55 -0.02
N VAL A 115 10.40 -5.60 -0.10
CA VAL A 115 9.16 -5.68 0.70
C VAL A 115 9.51 -5.91 2.17
N TYR A 116 10.47 -6.80 2.42
CA TYR A 116 10.98 -7.09 3.75
C TYR A 116 11.52 -5.83 4.43
N GLU A 117 12.36 -5.04 3.75
CA GLU A 117 12.90 -3.77 4.28
C GLU A 117 11.79 -2.81 4.73
N VAL A 118 10.71 -2.68 3.94
CA VAL A 118 9.58 -1.82 4.31
C VAL A 118 8.85 -2.36 5.54
N LEU A 119 8.62 -3.67 5.59
CA LEU A 119 7.96 -4.30 6.74
C LEU A 119 8.83 -4.28 7.99
N ALA A 120 10.14 -4.42 7.87
CA ALA A 120 11.08 -4.29 8.99
C ALA A 120 10.99 -2.89 9.60
N GLY A 121 10.94 -1.85 8.74
CA GLY A 121 10.65 -0.49 9.18
C GLY A 121 9.33 -0.41 9.95
N VAL A 122 8.24 -0.98 9.42
CA VAL A 122 6.94 -1.05 10.11
C VAL A 122 7.06 -1.67 11.50
N ALA A 123 7.76 -2.80 11.62
CA ALA A 123 7.97 -3.49 12.89
C ALA A 123 8.73 -2.60 13.90
N ASP A 124 9.84 -1.99 13.46
CA ASP A 124 10.62 -1.06 14.29
C ASP A 124 9.75 0.08 14.81
N ARG A 125 8.92 0.67 13.94
CA ARG A 125 8.02 1.76 14.33
C ARG A 125 6.94 1.30 15.31
N LEU A 126 6.40 0.09 15.17
CA LEU A 126 5.45 -0.46 16.14
C LEU A 126 6.12 -0.64 17.52
N GLN A 127 7.37 -1.10 17.55
CA GLN A 127 8.14 -1.20 18.80
C GLN A 127 8.36 0.18 19.45
N GLU A 128 8.66 1.21 18.67
CA GLU A 128 8.76 2.59 19.16
C GLU A 128 7.43 3.10 19.74
N ILE A 129 6.32 2.85 19.05
CA ILE A 129 4.97 3.23 19.54
C ILE A 129 4.69 2.54 20.87
N ARG A 130 5.00 1.25 20.96
CA ARG A 130 4.84 0.47 22.18
C ARG A 130 5.68 1.03 23.33
N ALA A 131 6.96 1.32 23.08
CA ALA A 131 7.86 1.89 24.09
C ALA A 131 7.46 3.31 24.52
N GLY A 132 6.96 4.13 23.59
CA GLY A 132 6.56 5.51 23.85
C GLY A 132 5.16 5.65 24.46
N SER A 133 4.28 4.67 24.26
CA SER A 133 2.93 4.71 24.79
C SER A 133 2.90 4.22 26.25
N ALA A 134 2.47 5.10 27.17
CA ALA A 134 2.21 4.72 28.56
C ALA A 134 1.13 3.63 28.69
N ILE A 135 0.35 3.41 27.62
CA ILE A 135 -0.70 2.41 27.50
C ILE A 135 -0.14 0.98 27.56
N VAL A 136 1.06 0.73 27.01
CA VAL A 136 1.61 -0.63 26.85
C VAL A 136 2.72 -0.96 27.87
N ALA A 137 3.31 0.04 28.53
CA ALA A 137 4.35 -0.16 29.54
C ALA A 137 3.89 -0.95 30.79
N SER A 138 2.57 -1.09 31.01
CA SER A 138 2.00 -1.75 32.19
C SER A 138 1.74 -3.26 32.04
N THR A 139 1.88 -3.80 30.82
CA THR A 139 1.55 -5.21 30.56
C THR A 139 2.76 -5.91 29.94
N SER A 140 3.66 -6.37 30.80
CA SER A 140 4.56 -7.48 30.49
C SER A 140 3.70 -8.73 30.32
N ILE A 141 3.16 -8.91 29.11
CA ILE A 141 2.50 -10.16 28.74
C ILE A 141 3.63 -11.16 28.55
N ASP A 142 3.94 -11.91 29.61
CA ASP A 142 4.79 -13.12 29.60
C ASP A 142 4.07 -14.28 28.87
N ALA A 143 3.34 -13.99 27.78
CA ALA A 143 2.86 -15.05 26.91
C ALA A 143 4.07 -15.54 26.13
N GLU A 144 4.49 -16.77 26.41
CA GLU A 144 5.42 -17.48 25.53
C GLU A 144 4.88 -17.35 24.10
N PRO A 145 5.72 -16.95 23.13
CA PRO A 145 5.31 -16.92 21.74
C PRO A 145 4.83 -18.32 21.38
N GLU A 146 3.52 -18.46 21.16
CA GLU A 146 2.96 -19.67 20.57
C GLU A 146 3.77 -19.92 19.29
N GLU A 147 4.42 -21.09 19.18
CA GLU A 147 5.32 -21.39 18.07
C GLU A 147 4.63 -20.96 16.78
N ALA A 148 5.24 -19.99 16.09
CA ALA A 148 4.70 -19.48 14.84
C ALA A 148 4.39 -20.70 13.97
N PRO A 149 3.15 -20.84 13.46
CA PRO A 149 2.80 -21.94 12.59
C PRO A 149 3.91 -22.12 11.56
N ALA A 150 4.32 -23.36 11.28
CA ALA A 150 5.25 -23.63 10.20
C ALA A 150 4.55 -23.22 8.90
N TYR A 151 4.66 -21.95 8.54
CA TYR A 151 4.02 -21.40 7.36
C TYR A 151 4.67 -22.10 6.17
N GLY A 152 3.85 -22.66 5.28
CA GLY A 152 4.33 -23.28 4.05
C GLY A 152 5.09 -22.28 3.18
N SER A 153 5.39 -22.66 1.93
CA SER A 153 5.95 -21.72 0.95
C SER A 153 4.97 -20.55 0.72
N GLY A 154 5.12 -19.46 1.48
CA GLY A 154 4.26 -18.29 1.41
C GLY A 154 4.23 -17.72 0.00
N THR A 155 3.04 -17.39 -0.50
CA THR A 155 2.90 -16.76 -1.82
C THR A 155 2.90 -15.23 -1.68
N PRO A 156 3.24 -14.49 -2.75
CA PRO A 156 3.10 -13.03 -2.75
C PRO A 156 1.66 -12.59 -2.42
N THR A 157 0.66 -13.38 -2.82
CA THR A 157 -0.76 -13.12 -2.51
C THR A 157 -1.05 -13.21 -1.01
N ASP A 158 -0.39 -14.12 -0.29
CA ASP A 158 -0.59 -14.25 1.16
C ASP A 158 0.01 -13.04 1.90
N VAL A 159 1.21 -12.61 1.48
CA VAL A 159 1.84 -11.37 1.98
C VAL A 159 0.90 -10.19 1.76
N PHE A 160 0.36 -10.04 0.55
CA PHE A 160 -0.57 -8.95 0.22
C PHE A 160 -1.78 -8.93 1.15
N LYS A 161 -2.41 -10.09 1.38
CA LYS A 161 -3.61 -10.21 2.21
C LYS A 161 -3.32 -9.81 3.66
N SER A 162 -2.21 -10.28 4.24
CA SER A 162 -1.81 -9.91 5.60
C SER A 162 -1.51 -8.40 5.72
N VAL A 163 -0.80 -7.82 4.75
CA VAL A 163 -0.52 -6.37 4.73
C VAL A 163 -1.80 -5.52 4.62
N ILE A 164 -2.75 -5.91 3.77
CA ILE A 164 -4.05 -5.22 3.66
C ILE A 164 -4.85 -5.35 4.95
N GLN A 165 -4.87 -6.54 5.56
CA GLN A 165 -5.57 -6.76 6.83
C GLN A 165 -4.99 -5.90 7.95
N SER A 166 -3.66 -5.88 8.06
CA SER A 166 -2.93 -5.00 8.98
C SER A 166 -3.26 -3.52 8.73
N THR A 167 -3.28 -3.09 7.46
CA THR A 167 -3.62 -1.70 7.08
C THR A 167 -5.04 -1.33 7.51
N ARG A 168 -6.02 -2.22 7.29
CA ARG A 168 -7.40 -2.02 7.74
C ARG A 168 -7.49 -1.89 9.25
N GLN A 169 -6.79 -2.75 9.99
CA GLN A 169 -6.77 -2.71 11.45
C GLN A 169 -6.16 -1.41 11.98
N VAL A 170 -5.03 -0.95 11.41
CA VAL A 170 -4.41 0.33 11.75
C VAL A 170 -5.35 1.50 11.45
N ASN A 171 -6.03 1.50 10.30
CA ASN A 171 -7.00 2.55 9.95
C ASN A 171 -8.13 2.71 10.99
N ARG A 172 -8.50 1.64 11.71
CA ARG A 172 -9.50 1.68 12.79
C ARG A 172 -8.94 2.17 14.13
N MET A 173 -7.62 2.19 14.26
CA MET A 173 -6.93 2.66 15.46
C MET A 173 -6.62 4.15 15.40
N LEU A 174 -6.49 4.71 14.19
CA LEU A 174 -6.28 6.15 13.95
C LEU A 174 -7.41 7.01 14.55
N GLU A 175 -7.02 8.14 15.13
CA GLU A 175 -7.93 9.19 15.58
C GLU A 175 -8.60 9.89 14.40
N ARG A 176 -7.83 10.16 13.33
CA ARG A 176 -8.34 10.66 12.06
C ARG A 176 -8.32 9.53 11.03
N PRO A 177 -9.42 8.78 10.89
CA PRO A 177 -9.51 7.76 9.84
C PRO A 177 -9.48 8.42 8.45
N PRO A 178 -9.13 7.66 7.40
CA PRO A 178 -9.24 8.10 6.01
C PRO A 178 -10.56 8.82 5.72
N GLN A 179 -10.47 9.98 5.06
CA GLN A 179 -11.60 10.81 4.67
C GLN A 179 -11.76 10.84 3.15
N PRO A 180 -12.94 11.22 2.62
CA PRO A 180 -13.13 11.36 1.17
C PRO A 180 -12.18 12.36 0.51
N GLY A 181 -11.65 13.33 1.26
CA GLY A 181 -10.61 14.26 0.77
C GLY A 181 -9.30 13.55 0.41
N ASP A 182 -8.88 12.60 1.24
CA ASP A 182 -7.67 11.79 1.01
C ASP A 182 -7.87 10.91 -0.24
N VAL A 183 -9.05 10.30 -0.38
CA VAL A 183 -9.41 9.49 -1.56
C VAL A 183 -9.44 10.36 -2.83
N TYR A 184 -10.07 11.53 -2.76
CA TYR A 184 -10.12 12.47 -3.88
C TYR A 184 -8.73 12.82 -4.37
N GLN A 185 -7.80 13.11 -3.44
CA GLN A 185 -6.41 13.43 -3.79
C GLN A 185 -5.73 12.28 -4.55
N ARG A 186 -5.88 11.04 -4.10
CA ARG A 186 -5.30 9.86 -4.79
C ARG A 186 -5.88 9.66 -6.18
N VAL A 187 -7.20 9.74 -6.32
CA VAL A 187 -7.87 9.61 -7.62
C VAL A 187 -7.47 10.76 -8.55
N GLN A 188 -7.30 11.98 -8.02
CA GLN A 188 -6.86 13.13 -8.80
C GLN A 188 -5.44 12.96 -9.33
N GLN A 189 -4.52 12.46 -8.51
CA GLN A 189 -3.16 12.12 -8.94
C GLN A 189 -3.21 11.09 -10.06
N ALA A 190 -4.01 10.03 -9.91
CA ALA A 190 -4.16 9.00 -10.93
C ALA A 190 -4.69 9.58 -12.26
N VAL A 191 -5.68 10.48 -12.21
CA VAL A 191 -6.20 11.20 -13.39
C VAL A 191 -5.11 12.04 -14.07
N PHE A 192 -4.22 12.67 -13.31
CA PHE A 192 -3.12 13.45 -13.90
C PHE A 192 -2.09 12.56 -14.59
N TYR A 193 -1.69 11.45 -13.98
CA TYR A 193 -0.80 10.50 -14.65
C TYR A 193 -1.45 9.87 -15.89
N ALA A 194 -2.72 9.48 -15.81
CA ALA A 194 -3.45 8.94 -16.95
C ALA A 194 -3.58 9.96 -18.10
N SER A 195 -3.78 11.25 -17.77
CA SER A 195 -3.76 12.34 -18.75
C SER A 195 -2.40 12.44 -19.47
N GLU A 196 -1.29 12.37 -18.74
CA GLU A 196 0.05 12.45 -19.34
C GLU A 196 0.38 11.21 -20.18
N ILE A 197 -0.09 10.02 -19.79
CA ILE A 197 -0.01 8.81 -20.62
C ILE A 197 -0.77 9.02 -21.94
N LEU A 198 -2.03 9.44 -21.88
CA LEU A 198 -2.88 9.63 -23.07
C LEU A 198 -2.34 10.70 -24.02
N ALA A 199 -1.69 11.72 -23.48
CA ALA A 199 -1.04 12.77 -24.26
C ALA A 199 0.07 12.24 -25.20
N THR A 200 0.75 11.16 -24.82
CA THR A 200 1.81 10.55 -25.63
C THR A 200 1.26 9.85 -26.87
N VAL A 201 -0.02 9.43 -26.83
CA VAL A 201 -0.69 8.71 -27.92
C VAL A 201 -1.62 9.60 -28.75
N GLY A 202 -1.45 10.91 -28.64
CA GLY A 202 -2.14 11.92 -29.46
C GLY A 202 -3.48 12.42 -28.91
N GLU A 203 -3.88 12.02 -27.70
CA GLU A 203 -5.04 12.61 -27.05
C GLU A 203 -4.70 14.01 -26.51
N PRO A 204 -5.65 14.95 -26.48
CA PRO A 204 -5.42 16.27 -25.92
C PRO A 204 -4.98 16.20 -24.44
N ARG A 205 -3.94 16.97 -24.07
CA ARG A 205 -3.62 17.28 -22.67
C ARG A 205 -4.68 18.21 -22.07
N ALA A 206 -5.88 17.68 -21.88
CA ALA A 206 -6.98 18.38 -21.27
C ALA A 206 -7.53 17.54 -20.13
N PHE A 207 -7.73 18.18 -18.98
CA PHE A 207 -8.51 17.58 -17.91
C PHE A 207 -9.95 17.43 -18.42
N PRO A 208 -10.51 16.21 -18.49
CA PRO A 208 -11.86 16.03 -18.99
C PRO A 208 -12.86 16.81 -18.15
N PRO A 209 -13.92 17.39 -18.74
CA PRO A 209 -14.95 18.04 -17.95
C PRO A 209 -15.52 17.05 -16.95
N LEU A 210 -15.65 17.46 -15.69
CA LEU A 210 -16.22 16.59 -14.66
C LEU A 210 -17.66 16.24 -15.04
N PRO A 211 -18.08 14.96 -14.95
CA PRO A 211 -19.46 14.54 -15.17
C PRO A 211 -20.46 15.30 -14.29
N ALA A 212 -21.76 15.20 -14.59
CA ALA A 212 -22.79 15.79 -13.73
C ALA A 212 -22.67 15.28 -12.27
N HIS A 213 -22.87 16.18 -11.30
CA HIS A 213 -22.83 15.81 -9.90
C HIS A 213 -23.98 14.85 -9.57
N GLN A 214 -23.67 13.71 -8.96
CA GLN A 214 -24.65 12.73 -8.53
C GLN A 214 -24.73 12.72 -7.00
N PRO A 215 -25.79 13.28 -6.39
CA PRO A 215 -25.92 13.32 -4.94
C PRO A 215 -26.16 11.92 -4.36
N GLY A 216 -25.90 11.74 -3.07
CA GLY A 216 -26.22 10.51 -2.33
C GLY A 216 -25.25 9.34 -2.55
N MET A 217 -24.09 9.58 -3.16
CA MET A 217 -23.06 8.55 -3.28
C MET A 217 -22.49 8.18 -1.90
N ARG A 218 -22.16 6.91 -1.74
CA ARG A 218 -21.57 6.30 -0.53
C ARG A 218 -20.21 5.68 -0.88
N PRO A 219 -19.33 5.39 0.11
CA PRO A 219 -18.05 4.74 -0.14
C PRO A 219 -18.13 3.49 -1.03
N GLY A 220 -19.11 2.60 -0.81
CA GLY A 220 -19.32 1.42 -1.66
C GLY A 220 -19.55 1.73 -3.15
N HIS A 221 -20.22 2.84 -3.49
CA HIS A 221 -20.38 3.27 -4.88
C HIS A 221 -19.04 3.68 -5.51
N VAL A 222 -18.21 4.41 -4.75
CA VAL A 222 -16.88 4.83 -5.19
C VAL A 222 -15.98 3.62 -5.35
N TYR A 223 -15.99 2.71 -4.37
CA TYR A 223 -15.22 1.47 -4.41
C TYR A 223 -15.54 0.64 -5.64
N ASN A 224 -16.83 0.36 -5.90
CA ASN A 224 -17.25 -0.43 -7.06
C ASN A 224 -16.80 0.22 -8.37
N ARG A 225 -16.92 1.54 -8.49
CA ARG A 225 -16.42 2.26 -9.67
C ARG A 225 -14.92 2.13 -9.83
N LEU A 226 -14.14 2.22 -8.75
CA LEU A 226 -12.69 2.04 -8.81
C LEU A 226 -12.29 0.58 -9.13
N ILE A 227 -13.09 -0.42 -8.74
CA ILE A 227 -12.90 -1.80 -9.20
C ILE A 227 -13.11 -1.92 -10.71
N GLU A 228 -14.11 -1.26 -11.28
CA GLU A 228 -14.29 -1.22 -12.75
C GLU A 228 -13.07 -0.58 -13.46
N VAL A 229 -12.55 0.51 -12.90
CA VAL A 229 -11.30 1.14 -13.37
C VAL A 229 -10.14 0.15 -13.32
N ALA A 230 -9.98 -0.58 -12.20
CA ALA A 230 -8.90 -1.56 -12.03
C ALA A 230 -9.02 -2.71 -13.04
N GLN A 231 -10.23 -3.16 -13.36
CA GLN A 231 -10.46 -4.19 -14.38
C GLN A 231 -10.07 -3.71 -15.77
N ARG A 232 -10.47 -2.50 -16.16
CA ARG A 232 -10.07 -1.89 -17.44
C ARG A 232 -8.56 -1.71 -17.53
N LEU A 233 -7.92 -1.28 -16.45
CA LEU A 233 -6.48 -1.13 -16.37
C LEU A 233 -5.75 -2.47 -16.47
N SER A 234 -6.21 -3.51 -15.77
CA SER A 234 -5.66 -4.86 -15.86
C SER A 234 -5.69 -5.41 -17.30
N ILE A 235 -6.80 -5.20 -18.01
CA ILE A 235 -6.91 -5.54 -19.44
C ILE A 235 -5.90 -4.76 -20.30
N ALA A 236 -5.68 -3.47 -19.99
CA ALA A 236 -4.69 -2.66 -20.69
C ALA A 236 -3.27 -3.19 -20.43
N PHE A 237 -2.94 -3.56 -19.19
CA PHE A 237 -1.67 -4.16 -18.81
C PHE A 237 -1.41 -5.46 -19.57
N ASP A 238 -2.39 -6.37 -19.63
CA ASP A 238 -2.31 -7.61 -20.39
C ASP A 238 -2.01 -7.34 -21.88
N ALA A 239 -2.69 -6.34 -22.48
CA ALA A 239 -2.46 -5.95 -23.88
C ALA A 239 -1.06 -5.35 -24.12
N LEU A 240 -0.42 -4.82 -23.09
CA LEU A 240 0.95 -4.27 -23.13
C LEU A 240 2.01 -5.30 -22.72
N GLY A 241 1.61 -6.54 -22.37
CA GLY A 241 2.53 -7.54 -21.83
C GLY A 241 3.08 -7.18 -20.44
N LEU A 242 2.37 -6.33 -19.70
CA LEU A 242 2.70 -5.94 -18.33
C LEU A 242 1.88 -6.77 -17.35
N HIS A 243 2.43 -6.96 -16.15
CA HIS A 243 1.75 -7.68 -15.07
C HIS A 243 1.07 -6.70 -14.10
N MET A 244 -0.18 -7.00 -13.75
CA MET A 244 -0.98 -6.36 -12.70
C MET A 244 -1.84 -7.44 -12.05
N LEU A 245 -2.10 -7.29 -10.75
CA LEU A 245 -2.99 -8.16 -9.99
C LEU A 245 -4.38 -8.15 -10.61
N LYS A 246 -5.08 -9.28 -10.48
CA LYS A 246 -6.45 -9.38 -10.96
C LYS A 246 -7.40 -8.85 -9.90
N PRO A 247 -8.10 -7.73 -10.16
CA PRO A 247 -9.09 -7.22 -9.21
C PRO A 247 -10.25 -8.22 -9.06
N PRO A 248 -10.95 -8.21 -7.91
CA PRO A 248 -12.10 -9.06 -7.71
C PRO A 248 -13.17 -8.81 -8.80
N PRO A 249 -14.00 -9.83 -9.11
CA PRO A 249 -15.14 -9.63 -10.00
C PRO A 249 -16.10 -8.59 -9.40
N ILE A 250 -16.78 -7.83 -10.27
CA ILE A 250 -17.79 -6.88 -9.80
C ILE A 250 -18.96 -7.67 -9.24
N GLY A 251 -19.11 -7.64 -7.91
CA GLY A 251 -20.36 -8.01 -7.26
C GLY A 251 -21.29 -6.80 -7.26
N ASN A 252 -22.54 -6.98 -7.72
CA ASN A 252 -23.56 -5.93 -7.70
C ASN A 252 -24.07 -5.57 -6.29
N VAL A 253 -23.33 -5.91 -5.24
CA VAL A 253 -23.72 -5.62 -3.85
C VAL A 253 -22.95 -4.37 -3.42
N ILE A 254 -23.68 -3.26 -3.27
CA ILE A 254 -23.17 -2.13 -2.50
C ILE A 254 -23.08 -2.63 -1.05
N ASP A 255 -21.90 -3.09 -0.67
CA ASP A 255 -21.65 -3.57 0.68
C ASP A 255 -21.58 -2.36 1.61
N GLU A 256 -22.52 -2.29 2.56
CA GLU A 256 -22.57 -1.23 3.58
C GLU A 256 -21.36 -1.28 4.53
N SER A 257 -20.59 -2.37 4.52
CA SER A 257 -19.35 -2.51 5.27
C SER A 257 -18.16 -1.75 4.68
N ILE A 258 -18.28 -1.24 3.44
CA ILE A 258 -17.22 -0.47 2.79
C ILE A 258 -17.11 0.92 3.42
N VAL A 259 -15.91 1.23 3.91
CA VAL A 259 -15.57 2.51 4.53
C VAL A 259 -14.58 3.29 3.66
N PRO A 260 -14.38 4.60 3.89
CA PRO A 260 -13.43 5.40 3.10
C PRO A 260 -12.00 4.84 3.07
N GLY A 261 -11.58 4.11 4.11
CA GLY A 261 -10.29 3.41 4.13
C GLY A 261 -10.13 2.41 2.99
N ASP A 262 -11.14 1.57 2.72
CA ASP A 262 -11.06 0.60 1.61
C ASP A 262 -11.03 1.30 0.26
N VAL A 263 -11.79 2.41 0.13
CA VAL A 263 -11.78 3.23 -1.08
C VAL A 263 -10.40 3.87 -1.29
N LEU A 264 -9.74 4.27 -0.21
CA LEU A 264 -8.40 4.84 -0.26
C LEU A 264 -7.34 3.79 -0.64
N ASP A 265 -7.49 2.55 -0.16
CA ASP A 265 -6.57 1.46 -0.49
C ASP A 265 -6.65 1.09 -1.99
N ILE A 266 -7.86 0.94 -2.55
CA ILE A 266 -8.02 0.70 -4.00
C ILE A 266 -7.58 1.91 -4.84
N ALA A 267 -7.85 3.14 -4.39
CA ALA A 267 -7.37 4.34 -5.08
C ALA A 267 -5.84 4.45 -5.08
N THR A 268 -5.20 4.04 -3.97
CA THR A 268 -3.74 4.02 -3.85
C THR A 268 -3.13 2.95 -4.75
N LEU A 269 -3.72 1.75 -4.78
CA LEU A 269 -3.31 0.70 -5.71
C LEU A 269 -3.38 1.20 -7.17
N LEU A 270 -4.53 1.72 -7.59
CA LEU A 270 -4.72 2.27 -8.94
C LEU A 270 -3.71 3.35 -9.28
N LEU A 271 -3.46 4.29 -8.35
CA LEU A 271 -2.45 5.32 -8.55
C LEU A 271 -1.08 4.69 -8.82
N THR A 272 -0.65 3.73 -7.99
CA THR A 272 0.68 3.12 -8.16
C THR A 272 0.80 2.32 -9.45
N GLU A 273 -0.27 1.68 -9.91
CA GLU A 273 -0.30 0.96 -11.19
C GLU A 273 -0.25 1.92 -12.38
N ILE A 274 -0.98 3.03 -12.31
CA ILE A 274 -0.93 4.07 -13.35
C ILE A 274 0.42 4.79 -13.36
N GLU A 275 1.03 5.05 -12.21
CA GLU A 275 2.40 5.57 -12.09
C GLU A 275 3.42 4.62 -12.71
N TYR A 276 3.26 3.30 -12.47
CA TYR A 276 4.10 2.30 -13.11
C TYR A 276 3.93 2.34 -14.64
N LEU A 277 2.70 2.36 -15.14
CA LEU A 277 2.45 2.46 -16.58
C LEU A 277 3.03 3.77 -17.16
N HIS A 278 2.90 4.88 -16.44
CA HIS A 278 3.49 6.17 -16.81
C HIS A 278 5.01 6.08 -16.93
N SER A 279 5.68 5.42 -15.97
CA SER A 279 7.14 5.21 -16.02
C SER A 279 7.60 4.38 -17.21
N ARG A 280 6.71 3.56 -17.79
CA ARG A 280 6.96 2.78 -19.01
C ARG A 280 6.57 3.52 -20.29
N THR A 281 5.85 4.63 -20.16
CA THR A 281 5.36 5.41 -21.29
C THR A 281 6.42 6.39 -21.76
N THR A 282 6.81 6.30 -23.02
CA THR A 282 7.87 7.15 -23.58
C THR A 282 7.38 8.59 -23.73
N ASP A 283 8.22 9.56 -23.36
CA ASP A 283 7.96 11.00 -23.45
C ASP A 283 6.78 11.54 -22.60
N ALA A 284 6.25 10.71 -21.69
CA ALA A 284 5.26 11.15 -20.71
C ALA A 284 5.91 12.13 -19.71
N ARG A 285 5.26 13.28 -19.47
CA ARG A 285 5.78 14.27 -18.52
C ARG A 285 5.35 13.91 -17.11
N VAL A 286 6.18 14.22 -16.12
CA VAL A 286 5.78 14.09 -14.71
C VAL A 286 4.66 15.11 -14.45
N PRO A 287 3.47 14.67 -13.97
CA PRO A 287 2.37 15.57 -13.69
C PRO A 287 2.68 16.46 -12.49
N ILE A 288 2.10 17.67 -12.48
CA ILE A 288 2.12 18.53 -11.30
C ILE A 288 1.11 17.97 -10.29
N LEU A 289 1.60 17.56 -9.12
CA LEU A 289 0.75 16.98 -8.09
C LEU A 289 -0.16 18.04 -7.47
N ALA A 290 -1.43 17.71 -7.31
CA ALA A 290 -2.40 18.58 -6.65
C ALA A 290 -2.16 18.66 -5.13
N GLU A 291 -2.36 19.85 -4.59
CA GLU A 291 -2.48 20.07 -3.15
C GLU A 291 -3.67 19.31 -2.57
N HIS A 292 -3.66 19.08 -1.26
CA HIS A 292 -4.75 18.37 -0.60
C HIS A 292 -6.08 19.13 -0.80
N PRO A 293 -7.14 18.48 -1.31
CA PRO A 293 -8.33 19.16 -1.84
C PRO A 293 -9.31 19.66 -0.76
N GLY A 294 -8.89 19.63 0.51
CA GLY A 294 -9.71 19.95 1.68
C GLY A 294 -10.84 18.95 1.92
N ARG A 295 -11.96 19.44 2.48
CA ARG A 295 -13.15 18.63 2.73
C ARG A 295 -13.82 18.26 1.40
N ARG A 296 -14.10 16.97 1.22
CA ARG A 296 -14.82 16.42 0.05
C ARG A 296 -15.91 15.45 0.49
N TRP A 297 -16.81 15.16 -0.43
CA TRP A 297 -17.89 14.17 -0.25
C TRP A 297 -17.67 12.96 -1.16
N PRO A 298 -18.21 11.78 -0.83
CA PRO A 298 -18.12 10.62 -1.72
C PRO A 298 -18.64 10.89 -3.13
N SER A 299 -19.66 11.76 -3.29
CA SER A 299 -20.15 12.20 -4.61
C SER A 299 -19.10 12.94 -5.44
N ASP A 300 -18.21 13.71 -4.81
CA ASP A 300 -17.09 14.37 -5.51
C ASP A 300 -16.09 13.34 -6.01
N VAL A 301 -15.76 12.36 -5.16
CA VAL A 301 -14.84 11.27 -5.50
C VAL A 301 -15.42 10.39 -6.60
N TYR A 302 -16.70 10.02 -6.51
CA TYR A 302 -17.39 9.20 -7.51
C TYR A 302 -17.37 9.84 -8.90
N ARG A 303 -17.57 11.17 -8.96
CA ARG A 303 -17.51 11.95 -10.19
C ARG A 303 -16.09 11.96 -10.77
N LEU A 304 -15.08 12.17 -9.93
CA LEU A 304 -13.68 12.14 -10.36
C LEU A 304 -13.22 10.75 -10.81
N ALA A 305 -13.67 9.69 -10.11
CA ALA A 305 -13.44 8.31 -10.52
C ALA A 305 -14.06 8.01 -11.89
N GLY A 306 -15.15 8.70 -12.27
CA GLY A 306 -15.70 8.61 -13.62
C GLY A 306 -14.81 9.21 -14.70
N VAL A 307 -14.05 10.27 -14.40
CA VAL A 307 -13.04 10.80 -15.31
C VAL A 307 -11.91 9.80 -15.48
N LEU A 308 -11.42 9.23 -14.36
CA LEU A 308 -10.37 8.21 -14.40
C LEU A 308 -10.83 6.98 -15.21
N ASP A 309 -12.09 6.61 -15.07
CA ASP A 309 -12.69 5.52 -15.81
C ASP A 309 -12.65 5.73 -17.33
N GLU A 310 -13.13 6.88 -17.81
CA GLU A 310 -13.06 7.24 -19.23
C GLU A 310 -11.62 7.22 -19.76
N GLN A 311 -10.66 7.71 -18.98
CA GLN A 311 -9.25 7.69 -19.34
C GLN A 311 -8.67 6.28 -19.40
N THR A 312 -8.94 5.44 -18.40
CA THR A 312 -8.48 4.04 -18.43
C THR A 312 -9.12 3.23 -19.55
N LEU A 313 -10.37 3.52 -19.91
CA LEU A 313 -11.02 2.96 -21.09
C LEU A 313 -10.30 3.39 -22.39
N ALA A 314 -9.91 4.65 -22.51
CA ALA A 314 -9.13 5.14 -23.65
C ALA A 314 -7.74 4.48 -23.73
N ILE A 315 -7.04 4.36 -22.60
CA ILE A 315 -5.75 3.66 -22.49
C ILE A 315 -5.92 2.20 -22.94
N MET A 316 -6.91 1.48 -22.41
CA MET A 316 -7.21 0.09 -22.76
C MET A 316 -7.49 -0.08 -24.26
N ASN A 317 -8.33 0.80 -24.84
CA ASN A 317 -8.66 0.76 -26.25
C ASN A 317 -7.45 1.07 -27.15
N ARG A 318 -6.54 1.94 -26.71
CA ARG A 318 -5.30 2.21 -27.44
C ARG A 318 -4.32 1.05 -27.31
N ALA A 319 -4.10 0.52 -26.12
CA ALA A 319 -3.18 -0.60 -25.87
C ALA A 319 -3.54 -1.83 -26.72
N ARG A 320 -4.82 -2.15 -26.85
CA ARG A 320 -5.32 -3.22 -27.72
C ARG A 320 -5.10 -2.97 -29.22
N ARG A 321 -5.11 -1.71 -29.66
CA ARG A 321 -4.93 -1.34 -31.07
C ARG A 321 -3.46 -1.24 -31.44
N ASP A 322 -2.65 -0.71 -30.55
CA ASP A 322 -1.26 -0.34 -30.79
C ASP A 322 -0.49 -0.28 -29.47
N ALA A 323 0.03 -1.43 -29.02
CA ALA A 323 0.81 -1.54 -27.79
C ALA A 323 2.13 -0.77 -27.86
N THR A 324 2.70 -0.60 -29.07
CA THR A 324 3.99 0.07 -29.29
C THR A 324 3.92 1.57 -29.03
N ALA A 325 2.71 2.15 -29.01
CA ALA A 325 2.50 3.55 -28.66
C ALA A 325 2.81 3.89 -27.20
N PHE A 326 2.78 2.90 -26.29
CA PHE A 326 3.06 3.12 -24.87
C PHE A 326 4.48 2.73 -24.53
N VAL A 327 4.83 1.48 -24.80
CA VAL A 327 6.14 0.93 -24.47
C VAL A 327 7.05 1.21 -25.65
N GLY A 328 7.87 2.25 -25.54
CA GLY A 328 8.95 2.48 -26.50
C GLY A 328 9.84 1.25 -26.58
N SER A 329 10.44 1.00 -27.74
CA SER A 329 11.52 0.00 -27.82
C SER A 329 12.50 0.28 -26.67
N PRO A 330 12.90 -0.75 -25.89
CA PRO A 330 13.80 -0.53 -24.75
C PRO A 330 14.97 0.32 -25.24
N ARG A 331 15.10 1.54 -24.70
CA ARG A 331 16.24 2.39 -25.05
C ARG A 331 17.49 1.61 -24.63
N PRO A 332 18.43 1.34 -25.55
CA PRO A 332 19.59 0.51 -25.29
C PRO A 332 20.48 1.06 -24.17
#